data_AF-T0VBP3-F1
#
_entry.id   AF-T0VBP3-F1
#
_cell.length_a   1.000
_cell.length_b   1.000
_cell.length_c   1.000
_cell.angle_alpha   90.00
_cell.angle_beta   90.00
_cell.angle_gamma   90.00
#
_symmetry.space_group_name_H-M   'P 1'
#
loop_
_entity.id
_entity.type
_entity.pdbx_description
1 polymer ?
#
loop_
_entity_poly.entity_id
_entity_poly.type
_entity_poly.pdbx_seq_one_letter_code
_entity_poly.pdbx_strand_id
1 'polypeptide(L)' 'MATLARELAQVEHGQKLLFIFGPEGGISPSEIDAFEDAGGVKIGLGPRIMRTETAPLYTLSSVSYALELNQ' A
#
# COMPACT_ATOMS: atom_id res chain seq x y z
N MET A 1 9.84 10.24 -5.65
CA MET A 1 8.58 9.59 -6.08
C MET A 1 7.96 8.94 -4.85
N ALA A 2 6.63 8.94 -4.69
CA ALA A 2 5.98 8.26 -3.57
C ALA A 2 6.31 6.75 -3.61
N THR A 3 6.57 6.13 -2.45
CA THR A 3 6.99 4.71 -2.35
C THR A 3 6.05 3.79 -3.12
N LEU A 4 4.73 3.92 -2.92
CA LEU A 4 3.73 3.11 -3.62
C LEU A 4 3.86 3.19 -5.15
N ALA A 5 4.03 4.39 -5.71
CA ALA A 5 4.17 4.55 -7.15
C ALA A 5 5.44 3.90 -7.69
N ARG A 6 6.53 3.93 -6.91
CA ARG A 6 7.80 3.28 -7.29
C ARG A 6 7.65 1.76 -7.29
N GLU A 7 7.06 1.19 -6.25
CA GLU A 7 6.87 -0.26 -6.18
C GLU A 7 5.92 -0.75 -7.28
N LEU A 8 4.80 -0.04 -7.52
CA LEU A 8 3.85 -0.41 -8.58
C LEU A 8 4.46 -0.34 -9.99
N ALA A 9 5.37 0.60 -10.24
CA ALA A 9 6.05 0.70 -11.54
C ALA A 9 6.98 -0.48 -11.85
N GLN A 10 7.24 -1.36 -10.89
CA GLN A 10 8.07 -2.57 -11.05
C GLN A 10 7.25 -3.87 -10.97
N VAL A 11 5.92 -3.77 -10.80
CA VAL A 11 5.05 -4.94 -10.72
C VAL A 11 4.90 -5.58 -12.09
N GLU A 12 5.12 -6.89 -12.16
CA GLU A 12 4.94 -7.68 -13.37
C GLU A 12 3.63 -8.48 -13.34
N HIS A 13 3.15 -8.86 -14.53
CA HIS A 13 1.94 -9.65 -14.65
C HIS A 13 2.06 -10.99 -13.91
N GLY A 14 1.04 -11.34 -13.12
CA GLY A 14 0.99 -12.58 -12.33
C GLY A 14 1.69 -12.49 -10.97
N GLN A 15 2.35 -11.38 -10.62
CA GLN A 15 2.85 -11.17 -9.26
C GLN A 15 1.70 -10.99 -8.26
N LYS A 16 1.94 -11.43 -7.02
CA LYS A 16 0.98 -11.29 -5.92
C LYS A 16 1.36 -10.11 -5.05
N LEU A 17 0.39 -9.24 -4.77
CA LEU A 17 0.56 -8.10 -3.88
C LEU A 17 -0.24 -8.32 -2.59
N LEU A 18 0.37 -8.02 -1.45
CA LEU A 18 -0.29 -7.99 -0.14
C LEU A 18 -0.23 -6.57 0.40
N PHE A 19 -1.40 -6.03 0.77
CA PHE A 19 -1.50 -4.77 1.49
C PHE A 19 -2.05 -5.05 2.88
N ILE A 20 -1.40 -4.50 3.90
CA ILE A 20 -1.78 -4.66 5.30
C ILE A 20 -2.28 -3.32 5.81
N PHE A 21 -3.50 -3.31 6.34
CA PHE A 21 -4.13 -2.13 6.92
C PHE A 21 -4.43 -2.42 8.39
N GLY A 22 -4.06 -1.48 9.27
CA GLY A 22 -4.40 -1.56 10.69
C GLY A 22 -5.86 -1.21 10.96
N PRO A 23 -6.34 -1.47 12.18
CA PRO A 23 -7.63 -0.98 12.66
C PRO A 23 -7.63 0.56 12.79
N GLU A 24 -8.71 1.14 13.31
CA GLU A 24 -8.87 2.59 13.53
C GLU A 24 -7.75 3.20 14.39
N GLY A 25 -7.17 2.40 15.30
CA GLY A 25 -6.02 2.80 16.12
C GLY A 25 -4.66 2.74 15.41
N GLY A 26 -4.63 2.31 14.14
CA GLY A 26 -3.41 2.07 13.37
C GLY A 26 -2.73 0.74 13.70
N ILE A 27 -1.58 0.53 13.06
CA ILE A 27 -0.69 -0.61 13.30
C ILE A 27 0.32 -0.20 14.38
N SER A 28 0.57 -1.05 15.37
CA SER A 28 1.54 -0.75 16.42
C SER A 28 2.98 -0.69 15.87
N PRO A 29 3.90 0.05 16.51
CA PRO A 29 5.30 0.08 16.07
C PRO A 29 5.94 -1.31 15.97
N SER A 30 5.70 -2.20 16.93
CA SER A 30 6.23 -3.57 16.91
C SER A 30 5.68 -4.43 15.76
N GLU A 31 4.43 -4.23 15.35
CA GLU A 31 3.88 -4.91 14.18
C GLU A 31 4.49 -4.36 12.89
N ILE A 32 4.70 -3.03 12.81
CA ILE A 32 5.39 -2.41 11.67
C ILE A 32 6.81 -2.99 11.53
N ASP A 33 7.57 -3.06 12.62
CA ASP A 33 8.92 -3.62 12.63
C ASP A 33 8.91 -5.09 12.14
N ALA A 34 7.97 -5.90 12.64
CA ALA A 34 7.81 -7.29 12.19
C ALA A 34 7.45 -7.42 10.71
N PHE A 35 6.65 -6.50 10.17
CA PHE A 35 6.33 -6.48 8.74
C PHE A 35 7.54 -6.04 7.90
N GLU A 36 8.28 -5.01 8.32
CA GLU A 36 9.48 -4.55 7.63
C GLU A 36 10.57 -5.64 7.63
N ASP A 37 10.77 -6.36 8.74
CA ASP A 37 11.68 -7.51 8.85
C ASP A 37 11.29 -8.67 7.93
N ALA A 38 9.98 -8.86 7.68
CA ALA A 38 9.46 -9.84 6.73
C ALA A 38 9.56 -9.39 5.26
N GLY A 39 10.15 -8.23 4.98
CA GLY A 39 10.28 -7.64 3.65
C GLY A 39 9.11 -6.74 3.24
N GLY A 40 8.22 -6.40 4.18
CA GLY A 40 7.15 -5.45 3.99
C GLY A 40 7.70 -4.05 3.75
N VAL A 41 7.05 -3.31 2.84
CA VAL A 41 7.46 -1.94 2.50
C VAL A 41 6.42 -0.97 3.05
N LYS A 42 6.87 -0.05 3.92
CA LYS A 42 6.01 1.02 4.42
C LYS A 42 5.70 2.04 3.33
N ILE A 43 4.41 2.23 3.05
CA ILE A 43 3.91 3.14 2.02
C ILE A 43 2.99 4.22 2.63
N GLY A 44 2.89 5.35 1.93
CA GLY A 44 1.86 6.36 2.20
C GLY A 44 0.80 6.38 1.09
N LEU A 45 -0.44 6.71 1.44
CA LEU A 45 -1.59 6.83 0.52
C LEU A 45 -1.93 8.29 0.19
N GLY A 46 -0.91 9.15 0.18
CA GLY A 46 -1.05 10.59 0.04
C GLY A 46 -1.09 11.34 1.39
N PRO A 47 -1.36 12.65 1.36
CA PRO A 47 -1.19 13.53 2.53
C PRO A 47 -2.37 13.53 3.51
N ARG A 48 -3.50 12.90 3.16
CA ARG A 48 -4.71 12.89 3.99
C ARG A 48 -4.74 11.62 4.83
N ILE A 49 -5.05 11.76 6.12
CA ILE A 49 -5.32 10.61 6.99
C ILE A 49 -6.58 9.92 6.49
N MET A 50 -6.44 8.65 6.12
CA MET A 50 -7.55 7.83 5.65
C MET A 50 -8.14 7.03 6.80
N ARG A 51 -9.46 6.83 6.76
CA ARG A 51 -10.14 5.89 7.65
C ARG A 51 -9.85 4.46 7.20
N THR A 52 -9.98 3.52 8.14
CA THR A 52 -9.70 2.09 7.95
C THR A 52 -10.45 1.50 6.75
N GLU A 53 -11.71 1.88 6.53
CA GLU A 53 -12.53 1.43 5.41
C GLU A 53 -12.16 2.07 4.06
N THR A 54 -11.54 3.25 4.10
CA THR A 54 -11.20 4.03 2.88
C THR A 54 -9.85 3.63 2.31
N ALA A 55 -8.86 3.34 3.17
CA ALA A 55 -7.50 3.03 2.74
C ALA A 55 -7.41 1.82 1.78
N PRO A 56 -8.14 0.69 1.99
CA PRO A 56 -8.14 -0.42 1.05
C PRO A 56 -8.74 -0.06 -0.31
N LEU A 57 -9.87 0.67 -0.32
CA LEU A 57 -10.54 1.08 -1.55
C LEU A 57 -9.65 2.02 -2.38
N TYR A 58 -9.04 3.02 -1.73
CA TYR A 58 -8.10 3.93 -2.38
C TYR A 58 -6.88 3.19 -2.96
N THR A 59 -6.38 2.19 -2.23
CA THR A 59 -5.23 1.37 -2.67
C THR A 59 -5.58 0.59 -3.93
N LEU A 60 -6.72 -0.12 -3.96
CA LEU A 60 -7.16 -0.86 -5.15
C LEU A 60 -7.39 0.07 -6.34
N SER A 61 -8.01 1.24 -6.14
CA SER A 61 -8.18 2.23 -7.21
C SER A 61 -6.83 2.75 -7.73
N SER A 62 -5.84 2.95 -6.84
CA SER A 62 -4.50 3.38 -7.22
C SER A 62 -3.76 2.32 -8.03
N VAL A 63 -3.90 1.04 -7.66
CA VAL A 63 -3.33 -0.11 -8.39
C VAL A 63 -3.95 -0.22 -9.78
N SER A 64 -5.29 -0.20 -9.89
CA SER A 64 -6.00 -0.22 -11.17
C SER A 64 -5.57 0.96 -12.05
N TYR A 65 -5.53 2.18 -11.50
CA TYR A 65 -5.06 3.33 -12.25
C TYR A 65 -3.63 3.16 -12.76
N ALA A 66 -2.70 2.75 -11.89
CA ALA A 66 -1.29 2.63 -12.23
C ALA A 66 -0.99 1.51 -13.26
N LEU A 67 -1.67 0.37 -13.16
CA LEU A 67 -1.37 -0.81 -13.96
C LEU A 67 -2.28 -1.00 -15.18
N GLU A 68 -3.47 -0.41 -15.19
CA GLU A 68 -4.49 -0.63 -16.23
C GLU A 68 -4.83 0.65 -17.01
N LEU A 69 -4.79 1.83 -16.38
CA LEU A 69 -5.31 3.08 -16.98
C LEU A 69 -4.24 4.13 -17.30
N ASN A 70 -3.06 4.06 -16.66
CA ASN A 70 -1.97 5.04 -16.79
C ASN A 70 -0.82 4.52 -17.69
N GLN A 71 -1.15 3.69 -18.68
CA GLN A 71 -0.21 3.25 -19.72
C GLN A 71 -0.21 4.22 -20.91
#